data_AF-A0A2B4S337-F1
#
_entry.id   AF-A0A2B4S337-F1
#
_cell.length_a   1.000
_cell.length_b   1.000
_cell.length_c   1.000
_cell.angle_alpha   90.00
_cell.angle_beta   90.00
_cell.angle_gamma   90.00
#
_symmetry.space_group_name_H-M   'P 1'
#
loop_
_entity.id
_entity.type
_entity.pdbx_description
1 polymer ?
#
loop_
_entity_poly.entity_id
_entity_poly.type
_entity_poly.pdbx_seq_one_letter_code
_entity_poly.pdbx_strand_id
1 'polypeptide(L)'
;MDDPVIAVDFKVGQHIFNKCIRGVLGDKIALLTSHQQQHMGNADEVIVLYKGRDLDRGHYIELYEEGVMSSSVDSPYTAALKDKEETSDTFVWKNTEKHKDADAKGLEMAKEDRTIGIVTSKLYWDYFRSEAHPLMITGMVGLCLFTNYYILMLFVSAVIVAPDLWLSFLAKLPPEDQKNKTYLTVLACLFGTCFIFTMVRAFGFFHLSLRCARRLHNKMVVAILQAPVLFFDSNPVGRILNRFSNDIGCVDELLSKTFLWAMQMLLLIFAQILVTVATNFWLVFLVVPISVLVVFFSKYYLKTARELKRLESISRSPVFAHFSETLIRLDMIRTRGRQTHFWTHFTGTLETLTRDVLMEPINAPGALIPTKFTL
;
A
#
# COMPACT_ATOMS: atom_id res chain seq x y z
N MET A 1 -5.14 -20.47 -29.14
CA MET A 1 -4.18 -19.35 -29.05
C MET A 1 -4.91 -18.14 -29.56
N ASP A 2 -4.98 -17.09 -28.73
CA ASP A 2 -5.71 -15.88 -29.07
C ASP A 2 -4.75 -14.82 -29.62
N ASP A 3 -4.76 -14.63 -30.94
CA ASP A 3 -3.96 -13.61 -31.64
C ASP A 3 -2.45 -13.53 -31.26
N PRO A 4 -1.70 -14.64 -31.25
CA PRO A 4 -0.32 -14.70 -30.71
C PRO A 4 0.73 -13.91 -31.51
N VAL A 5 0.39 -13.41 -32.72
CA VAL A 5 1.34 -12.82 -33.67
C VAL A 5 1.05 -11.34 -33.95
N ILE A 6 0.07 -10.72 -33.29
CA ILE A 6 -0.33 -9.33 -33.56
C ILE A 6 0.73 -8.31 -33.13
N ALA A 7 1.43 -8.56 -32.03
CA ALA A 7 2.38 -7.61 -31.46
C ALA A 7 3.79 -7.67 -32.07
N VAL A 8 4.02 -8.54 -33.05
CA VAL A 8 5.34 -8.76 -33.67
C VAL A 8 5.34 -8.31 -35.13
N ASP A 9 6.52 -7.93 -35.63
CA ASP A 9 6.69 -7.59 -37.04
C ASP A 9 6.47 -8.82 -37.94
N PHE A 10 6.18 -8.54 -39.21
CA PHE A 10 5.82 -9.57 -40.19
C PHE A 10 6.84 -10.72 -40.27
N LYS A 11 8.14 -10.42 -40.28
CA LYS A 11 9.18 -11.45 -40.44
C LYS A 11 9.30 -12.33 -39.20
N VAL A 12 9.25 -11.74 -38.00
CA VAL A 12 9.23 -12.50 -36.74
C VAL A 12 7.94 -13.31 -36.63
N GLY A 13 6.81 -12.73 -37.04
CA GLY A 13 5.53 -13.43 -37.04
C GLY A 13 5.53 -14.67 -37.92
N GLN A 14 6.04 -14.57 -39.15
CA GLN A 14 6.20 -15.70 -40.05
C GLN A 14 7.16 -16.76 -39.50
N HIS A 15 8.22 -16.33 -38.80
CA HIS A 15 9.14 -17.23 -38.12
C HIS A 15 8.45 -18.02 -36.99
N ILE A 16 7.68 -17.35 -36.13
CA ILE A 16 6.92 -17.96 -35.03
C ILE A 16 5.89 -18.94 -35.60
N PHE A 17 5.16 -18.54 -36.63
CA PHE A 17 4.15 -19.39 -37.26
C PHE A 17 4.77 -20.68 -37.83
N ASN A 18 5.83 -20.56 -38.62
CA ASN A 18 6.43 -21.71 -39.28
C ASN A 18 7.20 -22.63 -38.31
N LYS A 19 8.01 -22.07 -37.40
CA LYS A 19 8.84 -22.89 -36.51
C LYS A 19 8.12 -23.34 -35.25
N CYS A 20 7.30 -22.50 -34.64
CA CYS A 20 6.66 -22.83 -33.36
C CYS A 20 5.29 -23.47 -33.58
N ILE A 21 4.39 -22.80 -34.32
CA ILE A 21 3.01 -23.26 -34.48
C ILE A 21 2.96 -24.49 -35.40
N ARG A 22 3.59 -24.44 -36.57
CA ARG A 22 3.63 -25.61 -37.49
C ARG A 22 4.71 -26.62 -37.15
N GLY A 23 5.84 -26.18 -36.59
CA GLY A 23 6.94 -27.06 -36.21
C GLY A 23 6.69 -27.75 -34.86
N VAL A 24 6.92 -27.02 -33.77
CA VAL A 24 6.87 -27.59 -32.40
C VAL A 24 5.48 -28.10 -32.00
N LEU A 25 4.42 -27.47 -32.50
CA LEU A 25 3.03 -27.88 -32.25
C LEU A 25 2.45 -28.76 -33.37
N GLY A 26 3.23 -29.18 -34.38
CA GLY A 26 2.73 -29.90 -35.55
C GLY A 26 1.99 -31.21 -35.22
N ASP A 27 2.38 -31.91 -34.16
CA ASP A 27 1.76 -33.17 -33.72
C ASP A 27 0.60 -32.96 -32.73
N LYS A 28 0.17 -31.71 -32.48
CA LYS A 28 -0.84 -31.37 -31.46
C LYS A 28 -1.99 -30.59 -32.09
N ILE A 29 -3.18 -30.73 -31.51
CA ILE A 29 -4.33 -29.89 -31.88
C ILE A 29 -4.02 -28.43 -31.50
N ALA A 30 -3.88 -27.57 -32.49
CA ALA A 30 -3.60 -26.15 -32.32
C ALA A 30 -4.75 -25.32 -32.88
N LEU A 31 -5.57 -24.75 -32.00
CA LEU A 31 -6.60 -23.77 -32.39
C LEU A 31 -5.99 -22.37 -32.36
N LEU A 32 -6.07 -21.63 -33.46
CA LEU A 32 -5.54 -20.27 -33.61
C LEU A 32 -6.65 -19.33 -34.06
N THR A 33 -6.93 -18.27 -33.30
CA THR A 33 -7.71 -17.14 -33.79
C THR A 33 -6.74 -16.12 -34.37
N SER A 34 -7.01 -15.65 -35.58
CA SER A 34 -6.19 -14.64 -36.25
C SER A 34 -7.00 -13.78 -37.21
N HIS A 35 -6.76 -12.47 -37.18
CA HIS A 35 -7.27 -11.55 -38.20
C HIS A 35 -6.46 -11.56 -39.51
N GLN A 36 -5.30 -12.23 -39.55
CA GLN A 36 -4.41 -12.23 -40.71
C GLN A 36 -4.72 -13.39 -41.67
N GLN A 37 -5.18 -13.06 -42.89
CA GLN A 37 -5.59 -14.03 -43.91
C GLN A 37 -4.46 -15.02 -44.31
N GLN A 38 -3.20 -14.58 -44.27
CA GLN A 38 -2.02 -15.40 -44.59
C GLN A 38 -1.89 -16.68 -43.74
N HIS A 39 -2.40 -16.68 -42.52
CA HIS A 39 -2.38 -17.86 -41.65
C HIS A 39 -3.49 -18.86 -42.01
N MET A 40 -4.60 -18.37 -42.56
CA MET A 40 -5.75 -19.19 -42.96
C MET A 40 -5.42 -20.09 -44.16
N GLY A 41 -4.63 -19.58 -45.11
CA GLY A 41 -4.22 -20.35 -46.29
C GLY A 41 -3.35 -21.57 -45.98
N ASN A 42 -2.75 -21.64 -44.79
CA ASN A 42 -1.91 -22.76 -44.34
C ASN A 42 -2.55 -23.60 -43.24
N ALA A 43 -3.83 -23.37 -42.94
CA ALA A 43 -4.57 -24.11 -41.92
C ALA A 43 -5.27 -25.33 -42.52
N ASP A 44 -5.37 -26.41 -41.74
CA ASP A 44 -6.05 -27.64 -42.15
C ASP A 44 -7.58 -27.46 -42.23
N GLU A 45 -8.14 -26.64 -41.33
CA GLU A 45 -9.57 -26.29 -41.29
C GLU A 45 -9.71 -24.83 -40.82
N VAL A 46 -10.58 -24.06 -41.48
CA VAL A 46 -10.89 -22.68 -41.12
C VAL A 46 -12.36 -22.60 -40.73
N ILE A 47 -12.64 -22.00 -39.57
CA ILE A 47 -14.00 -21.81 -39.03
C ILE A 47 -14.30 -20.31 -39.04
N VAL A 48 -15.36 -19.91 -39.74
CA VAL A 48 -15.79 -18.52 -39.84
C VAL A 48 -16.96 -18.28 -38.89
N LEU A 49 -16.78 -17.35 -37.94
CA LEU A 49 -17.81 -16.96 -36.98
C LEU A 49 -18.37 -15.58 -37.34
N TYR A 50 -19.70 -15.46 -37.45
CA TYR A 50 -20.38 -14.18 -37.68
C TYR A 50 -21.51 -13.95 -36.67
N LYS A 51 -21.44 -12.83 -35.93
CA LYS A 51 -22.41 -12.44 -34.87
C LYS A 51 -22.66 -13.55 -33.85
N GLY A 52 -21.60 -14.25 -33.42
CA GLY A 52 -21.69 -15.33 -32.43
C GLY A 52 -22.33 -16.62 -32.95
N ARG A 53 -22.52 -16.76 -34.27
CA ARG A 53 -22.96 -17.99 -34.94
C ARG A 53 -21.89 -18.51 -35.88
N ASP A 54 -21.83 -19.83 -35.99
CA ASP A 54 -21.04 -20.54 -36.99
C ASP A 54 -21.61 -20.24 -38.36
N LEU A 55 -20.81 -19.60 -39.22
CA LEU A 55 -21.22 -19.25 -40.58
C LEU A 55 -20.86 -20.38 -41.53
N ASP A 56 -19.61 -20.85 -41.47
CA ASP A 56 -19.13 -21.97 -42.29
C ASP A 56 -17.79 -22.53 -41.81
N ARG A 57 -17.46 -23.76 -42.25
CA ARG A 57 -16.20 -24.47 -41.96
C ARG A 57 -15.68 -25.22 -43.19
N GLY A 58 -14.41 -25.07 -43.50
CA GLY A 58 -13.80 -25.76 -44.64
C GLY A 58 -12.35 -25.37 -44.86
N HIS A 59 -11.79 -25.83 -45.99
CA HIS A 59 -10.46 -25.37 -46.38
C HIS A 59 -10.57 -23.91 -46.88
N TYR A 60 -9.52 -23.11 -46.65
CA TYR A 60 -9.52 -21.69 -47.05
C TYR A 60 -9.96 -21.43 -48.51
N ILE A 61 -9.59 -22.32 -49.44
CA ILE A 61 -9.91 -22.19 -50.87
C ILE A 61 -11.42 -22.35 -51.12
N GLU A 62 -12.06 -23.33 -50.48
CA GLU A 62 -13.50 -23.61 -50.61
C GLU A 62 -14.33 -22.44 -50.06
N LEU A 63 -13.95 -21.92 -48.89
CA LEU A 63 -14.61 -20.78 -48.25
C LEU A 63 -14.43 -19.46 -49.00
N TYR A 64 -13.35 -19.33 -49.78
CA TYR A 64 -13.10 -18.17 -50.63
C TYR A 64 -13.97 -18.23 -51.90
N GLU A 65 -14.11 -19.42 -52.49
CA GLU A 65 -14.92 -19.66 -53.69
C GLU A 65 -16.42 -19.53 -53.44
N GLU A 66 -16.90 -19.86 -52.23
CA GLU A 66 -18.31 -19.72 -51.83
C GLU A 66 -18.73 -18.27 -51.47
N GLY A 67 -17.81 -17.30 -51.51
CA GLY A 67 -18.11 -15.87 -51.31
C GLY A 67 -18.44 -15.48 -49.86
N VAL A 68 -18.22 -16.39 -48.91
CA VAL A 68 -18.49 -16.21 -47.47
C VAL A 68 -17.57 -15.13 -46.87
N MET A 69 -16.33 -15.03 -47.36
CA MET A 69 -15.32 -14.06 -46.92
C MET A 69 -15.40 -12.69 -47.63
N SER A 70 -15.98 -12.61 -48.83
CA SER A 70 -16.08 -11.36 -49.61
C SER A 70 -17.27 -10.48 -49.20
N SER A 71 -18.29 -11.05 -48.54
CA SER A 71 -19.46 -10.31 -48.07
C SER A 71 -19.29 -9.69 -46.67
N SER A 72 -18.17 -9.98 -45.99
CA SER A 72 -17.97 -9.63 -44.57
C SER A 72 -16.66 -8.90 -44.24
N VAL A 73 -15.75 -8.69 -45.22
CA VAL A 73 -14.44 -8.08 -45.00
C VAL A 73 -14.18 -6.94 -45.99
N ASP A 74 -14.57 -5.72 -45.64
CA ASP A 74 -13.92 -4.51 -46.21
C ASP A 74 -12.56 -4.35 -45.52
N SER A 75 -11.45 -4.58 -46.23
CA SER A 75 -10.13 -4.23 -45.68
C SER A 75 -9.13 -3.75 -46.75
N PRO A 76 -8.45 -2.60 -46.52
CA PRO A 76 -7.51 -1.95 -47.44
C PRO A 76 -6.17 -2.70 -47.66
N TYR A 77 -6.04 -3.94 -47.19
CA TYR A 77 -4.80 -4.72 -47.26
C TYR A 77 -4.49 -5.28 -48.66
N THR A 78 -5.50 -5.41 -49.53
CA THR A 78 -5.34 -5.87 -50.92
C THR A 78 -4.55 -4.91 -51.80
N ALA A 79 -4.45 -3.61 -51.43
CA ALA A 79 -3.62 -2.65 -52.14
C ALA A 79 -2.12 -2.81 -51.84
N ALA A 80 -1.75 -3.29 -50.64
CA ALA A 80 -0.35 -3.44 -50.22
C ALA A 80 0.32 -4.71 -50.76
N LEU A 81 -0.46 -5.69 -51.24
CA LEU A 81 0.05 -6.96 -51.77
C LEU A 81 0.45 -6.87 -53.25
N LYS A 82 -0.01 -5.86 -54.01
CA LYS A 82 0.38 -5.67 -55.42
C LYS A 82 1.75 -4.99 -55.60
N ASP A 83 2.28 -4.32 -54.59
CA ASP A 83 3.53 -3.54 -54.68
C ASP A 83 4.81 -4.30 -54.25
N LYS A 84 4.73 -5.60 -53.94
CA LYS A 84 5.88 -6.36 -53.39
C LYS A 84 6.29 -7.64 -54.13
N GLU A 85 5.74 -7.91 -55.31
CA GLU A 85 6.16 -9.07 -56.12
C GLU A 85 7.53 -8.90 -56.80
N GLU A 86 8.16 -7.73 -56.77
CA GLU A 86 9.51 -7.53 -57.33
C GLU A 86 10.56 -7.20 -56.26
N THR A 87 10.90 -8.15 -55.39
CA THR A 87 12.27 -8.32 -54.82
C THR A 87 12.33 -9.54 -53.90
N SER A 88 12.54 -10.73 -54.50
CA SER A 88 13.05 -11.89 -53.76
C SER A 88 14.57 -11.84 -53.72
N ASP A 89 15.14 -11.18 -52.72
CA ASP A 89 16.52 -11.43 -52.31
C ASP A 89 16.53 -12.21 -51.00
N THR A 90 17.03 -13.44 -51.08
CA THR A 90 17.17 -14.37 -49.96
C THR A 90 18.31 -13.89 -49.05
N PHE A 91 17.98 -13.10 -48.04
CA PHE A 91 18.96 -12.68 -47.03
C PHE A 91 19.16 -13.81 -46.00
N VAL A 92 20.22 -14.59 -46.20
CA VAL A 92 20.68 -15.62 -45.26
C VAL A 92 21.34 -14.94 -44.06
N TRP A 93 20.82 -15.18 -42.84
CA TRP A 93 21.50 -14.78 -41.61
C TRP A 93 22.83 -15.54 -41.49
N LYS A 94 23.94 -14.85 -41.75
CA LYS A 94 25.27 -15.32 -41.37
C LYS A 94 25.46 -14.99 -39.88
N ASN A 95 25.44 -16.02 -39.03
CA ASN A 95 25.73 -15.92 -37.61
C ASN A 95 27.17 -15.42 -37.41
N THR A 96 27.39 -14.11 -37.41
CA THR A 96 28.67 -13.53 -36.99
C THR A 96 28.48 -12.13 -36.44
N GLU A 97 27.68 -12.00 -35.38
CA GLU A 97 27.86 -10.90 -34.44
C GLU A 97 27.89 -11.49 -33.03
N LYS A 98 29.08 -11.41 -32.42
CA LYS A 98 29.22 -11.53 -30.97
C LYS A 98 28.43 -10.37 -30.38
N HIS A 99 27.21 -10.66 -29.92
CA HIS A 99 26.54 -9.78 -28.97
C HIS A 99 27.51 -9.60 -27.80
N LYS A 100 28.06 -8.40 -27.68
CA LYS A 100 28.53 -7.93 -26.37
C LYS A 100 27.28 -7.94 -25.50
N ASP A 101 27.33 -8.73 -24.44
CA ASP A 101 26.43 -8.62 -23.30
C ASP A 101 26.56 -7.20 -22.74
N ALA A 102 25.89 -6.24 -23.37
CA ALA A 102 25.47 -5.04 -22.70
C ALA A 102 24.44 -5.55 -21.71
N ASP A 103 24.84 -5.61 -20.44
CA ASP A 103 23.97 -5.85 -19.29
C ASP A 103 22.66 -5.10 -19.50
N ALA A 104 21.68 -5.78 -20.08
CA ALA A 104 20.29 -5.37 -20.06
C ALA A 104 19.83 -5.68 -18.63
N LYS A 105 20.34 -4.89 -17.67
CA LYS A 105 19.63 -4.67 -16.43
C LYS A 105 18.30 -4.08 -16.87
N GLY A 106 17.32 -4.96 -17.01
CA GLY A 106 15.94 -4.58 -17.27
C GLY A 106 15.50 -3.56 -16.23
N LEU A 107 14.34 -2.96 -16.45
CA LEU A 107 13.62 -2.19 -15.44
C LEU A 107 13.35 -3.08 -14.22
N GLU A 108 14.36 -3.34 -13.40
CA GLU A 108 14.23 -4.02 -12.14
C GLU A 108 13.37 -3.11 -11.29
N MET A 109 12.22 -3.64 -10.85
CA MET A 109 11.35 -2.94 -9.93
C MET A 109 12.20 -2.40 -8.78
N ALA A 110 12.24 -1.08 -8.65
CA ALA A 110 13.05 -0.45 -7.63
C ALA A 110 12.66 -1.03 -6.27
N LYS A 111 13.62 -1.65 -5.59
CA LYS A 111 13.47 -2.01 -4.17
C LYS A 111 13.18 -0.72 -3.43
N GLU A 112 12.14 -0.75 -2.61
CA GLU A 112 11.60 0.45 -1.97
C GLU A 112 12.69 1.20 -1.19
N ASP A 113 12.90 2.49 -1.52
CA ASP A 113 13.88 3.34 -0.87
C ASP A 113 13.59 3.42 0.63
N ARG A 114 14.58 3.03 1.42
CA ARG A 114 14.42 2.76 2.85
C ARG A 114 15.22 3.76 3.68
N THR A 115 14.52 4.58 4.46
CA THR A 115 15.17 5.26 5.58
C THR A 115 15.31 4.29 6.75
N ILE A 116 16.54 3.84 7.02
CA ILE A 116 16.88 2.99 8.16
C ILE A 116 17.15 3.90 9.35
N GLY A 117 16.28 3.91 10.37
CA GLY A 117 16.56 4.69 11.58
C GLY A 117 15.34 5.07 12.42
N ILE A 118 15.60 5.89 13.43
CA ILE A 118 14.59 6.47 14.30
C ILE A 118 13.83 7.53 13.50
N VAL A 119 12.50 7.52 13.57
CA VAL A 119 11.67 8.60 12.99
C VAL A 119 12.10 9.91 13.61
N THR A 120 12.61 10.83 12.79
CA THR A 120 13.11 12.12 13.28
C THR A 120 11.92 12.94 13.77
N SER A 121 12.02 13.59 14.94
CA SER A 121 10.97 14.50 15.44
C SER A 121 10.63 15.60 14.43
N LYS A 122 11.61 15.98 13.59
CA LYS A 122 11.45 16.83 12.42
C LYS A 122 10.34 16.36 11.46
N LEU A 123 10.13 15.06 11.28
CA LEU A 123 9.08 14.54 10.40
C LEU A 123 7.68 14.84 10.94
N TYR A 124 7.46 14.61 12.24
CA TYR A 124 6.21 15.00 12.90
C TYR A 124 6.00 16.51 12.82
N TRP A 125 7.09 17.27 13.01
CA TRP A 125 7.06 18.72 12.87
C TRP A 125 6.68 19.16 11.46
N ASP A 126 7.31 18.59 10.43
CA ASP A 126 7.04 18.92 9.03
C ASP A 126 5.61 18.53 8.63
N TYR A 127 5.08 17.43 9.18
CA TYR A 127 3.69 17.01 9.00
C TYR A 127 2.71 18.07 9.51
N PHE A 128 2.78 18.45 10.79
CA PHE A 128 1.88 19.46 11.36
C PHE A 128 2.16 20.88 10.84
N ARG A 129 3.42 21.20 10.52
CA ARG A 129 3.82 22.48 9.92
C ARG A 129 3.34 22.61 8.48
N SER A 130 3.11 21.50 7.79
CA SER A 130 2.69 21.52 6.39
C SER A 130 1.36 22.26 6.19
N GLU A 131 0.52 22.39 7.22
CA GLU A 131 -0.75 23.14 7.22
C GLU A 131 -0.58 24.67 7.24
N ALA A 132 0.56 25.20 7.70
CA ALA A 132 0.77 26.65 7.70
C ALA A 132 0.75 27.19 6.27
N HIS A 133 -0.23 28.06 5.97
CA HIS A 133 -0.32 28.74 4.68
C HIS A 133 0.97 29.54 4.42
N PRO A 134 1.47 29.64 3.18
CA PRO A 134 2.62 30.50 2.86
C PRO A 134 2.43 31.97 3.25
N LEU A 135 1.18 32.43 3.44
CA LEU A 135 0.84 33.78 3.97
C LEU A 135 0.80 33.88 5.50
N MET A 136 0.82 32.77 6.25
CA MET A 136 1.09 32.79 7.69
C MET A 136 2.60 32.98 7.98
N ILE A 137 3.43 33.10 6.92
CA ILE A 137 4.88 33.32 6.95
C ILE A 137 5.18 34.84 6.92
N THR A 138 4.67 35.56 7.90
CA THR A 138 5.45 36.64 8.51
C THR A 138 5.70 36.22 9.96
N GLY A 139 6.75 35.39 10.08
CA GLY A 139 7.43 34.73 11.21
C GLY A 139 7.09 34.96 12.69
N MET A 140 6.30 35.97 13.06
CA MET A 140 5.98 36.30 14.45
C MET A 140 4.56 35.86 14.84
N VAL A 141 3.57 36.00 13.95
CA VAL A 141 2.17 35.62 14.25
C VAL A 141 2.00 34.10 14.30
N GLY A 142 2.64 33.35 13.41
CA GLY A 142 2.62 31.88 13.44
C GLY A 142 3.31 31.30 14.67
N LEU A 143 4.41 31.92 15.11
CA LEU A 143 5.10 31.54 16.36
C LEU A 143 4.22 31.86 17.57
N CYS A 144 3.59 33.05 17.62
CA CYS A 144 2.70 33.47 18.70
C CYS A 144 1.41 32.65 18.82
N LEU A 145 0.81 32.24 17.69
CA LEU A 145 -0.37 31.38 17.66
C LEU A 145 -0.04 29.94 18.08
N PHE A 146 1.16 29.45 17.72
CA PHE A 146 1.60 28.11 18.11
C PHE A 146 2.10 28.05 19.56
N THR A 147 2.82 29.08 20.05
CA THR A 147 3.06 29.22 21.49
C THR A 147 1.74 29.37 22.24
N ASN A 148 0.76 30.11 21.70
CA ASN A 148 -0.59 30.16 22.28
C ASN A 148 -1.25 28.79 22.32
N TYR A 149 -1.14 27.97 21.26
CA TYR A 149 -1.71 26.64 21.24
C TYR A 149 -1.03 25.70 22.25
N TYR A 150 0.29 25.76 22.37
CA TYR A 150 1.03 24.98 23.36
C TYR A 150 0.72 25.41 24.79
N ILE A 151 0.63 26.73 25.02
CA ILE A 151 0.20 27.32 26.29
C ILE A 151 -1.25 26.93 26.60
N LEU A 152 -2.14 26.94 25.61
CA LEU A 152 -3.52 26.49 25.73
C LEU A 152 -3.58 24.99 26.05
N MET A 153 -2.74 24.17 25.44
CA MET A 153 -2.68 22.74 25.72
C MET A 153 -2.21 22.46 27.15
N LEU A 154 -1.19 23.20 27.61
CA LEU A 154 -0.68 23.12 28.97
C LEU A 154 -1.70 23.66 29.99
N PHE A 155 -2.36 24.77 29.67
CA PHE A 155 -3.46 25.32 30.45
C PHE A 155 -4.62 24.33 30.58
N VAL A 156 -5.06 23.71 29.49
CA VAL A 156 -6.12 22.68 29.52
C VAL A 156 -5.67 21.48 30.36
N SER A 157 -4.39 21.09 30.32
CA SER A 157 -3.89 20.03 31.19
C SER A 157 -3.95 20.40 32.68
N ALA A 158 -3.66 21.66 33.03
CA ALA A 158 -3.81 22.14 34.40
C ALA A 158 -5.29 22.17 34.83
N VAL A 159 -6.20 22.55 33.93
CA VAL A 159 -7.66 22.51 34.16
C VAL A 159 -8.15 21.08 34.37
N ILE A 160 -7.55 20.08 33.72
CA ILE A 160 -7.89 18.65 33.92
C ILE A 160 -7.47 18.17 35.32
N VAL A 161 -6.35 18.64 35.85
CA VAL A 161 -5.83 18.24 37.17
C VAL A 161 -6.50 19.03 38.32
N ALA A 162 -7.04 20.22 38.03
CA ALA A 162 -7.64 21.09 39.05
C ALA A 162 -8.80 20.44 39.85
N PRO A 163 -9.76 19.72 39.26
CA PRO A 163 -10.78 18.98 40.01
C PRO A 163 -10.20 17.97 41.01
N ASP A 164 -9.14 17.24 40.64
CA ASP A 164 -8.51 16.24 41.50
C ASP A 164 -7.81 16.90 42.69
N LEU A 165 -7.13 18.03 42.47
CA LEU A 165 -6.52 18.81 43.55
C LEU A 165 -7.58 19.40 44.49
N TRP A 166 -8.68 19.92 43.93
CA TRP A 166 -9.79 20.44 44.73
C TRP A 166 -10.46 19.34 45.55
N LEU A 167 -10.62 18.15 44.97
CA LEU A 167 -11.16 16.98 45.66
C LEU A 167 -10.22 16.51 46.80
N SER A 168 -8.90 16.54 46.59
CA SER A 168 -7.91 16.27 47.65
C SER A 168 -7.98 17.29 48.79
N PHE A 169 -8.20 18.57 48.47
CA PHE A 169 -8.43 19.61 49.48
C PHE A 169 -9.73 19.37 50.24
N LEU A 170 -10.84 19.10 49.54
CA LEU A 170 -12.15 18.83 50.14
C LEU A 170 -12.10 17.64 51.12
N ALA A 171 -11.33 16.59 50.78
CA ALA A 171 -11.15 15.43 51.64
C ALA A 171 -10.45 15.72 52.98
N LYS A 172 -9.73 16.84 53.11
CA LYS A 172 -9.04 17.26 54.35
C LYS A 172 -9.90 18.12 55.28
N LEU A 173 -11.04 18.64 54.80
CA LEU A 173 -11.93 19.48 55.59
C LEU A 173 -12.77 18.65 56.58
N PRO A 174 -13.28 19.26 57.67
CA PRO A 174 -14.21 18.63 58.59
C PRO A 174 -15.47 18.12 57.86
N PRO A 175 -16.12 17.05 58.34
CA PRO A 175 -17.27 16.44 57.67
C PRO A 175 -18.49 17.37 57.54
N GLU A 176 -18.60 18.41 58.36
CA GLU A 176 -19.63 19.44 58.24
C GLU A 176 -19.38 20.36 57.03
N ASP A 177 -18.13 20.81 56.85
CA ASP A 177 -17.73 21.63 55.71
C ASP A 177 -17.73 20.85 54.39
N GLN A 178 -17.45 19.55 54.41
CA GLN A 178 -17.54 18.69 53.23
C GLN A 178 -18.95 18.68 52.61
N LYS A 179 -19.99 18.83 53.43
CA LYS A 179 -21.39 18.87 52.99
C LYS A 179 -21.85 20.28 52.62
N ASN A 180 -21.02 21.30 52.79
CA ASN A 180 -21.38 22.66 52.47
C ASN A 180 -21.61 22.80 50.96
N LYS A 181 -22.78 23.35 50.60
CA LYS A 181 -23.23 23.53 49.22
C LYS A 181 -22.22 24.35 48.39
N THR A 182 -21.50 25.29 49.00
CA THR A 182 -20.54 26.14 48.30
C THR A 182 -19.36 25.32 47.74
N TYR A 183 -18.74 24.45 48.54
CA TYR A 183 -17.60 23.64 48.09
C TYR A 183 -18.01 22.61 47.01
N LEU A 184 -19.19 22.01 47.15
CA LEU A 184 -19.77 21.11 46.15
C LEU A 184 -20.12 21.84 44.84
N THR A 185 -20.60 23.09 44.92
CA THR A 185 -20.90 23.91 43.74
C THR A 185 -19.63 24.27 42.98
N VAL A 186 -18.55 24.66 43.68
CA VAL A 186 -17.25 24.93 43.04
C VAL A 186 -16.70 23.67 42.35
N LEU A 187 -16.81 22.50 43.00
CA LEU A 187 -16.41 21.23 42.41
C LEU A 187 -17.21 20.91 41.13
N ALA A 188 -18.54 21.08 41.16
CA ALA A 188 -19.38 20.88 39.99
C ALA A 188 -19.01 21.83 38.82
N CYS A 189 -18.74 23.11 39.12
CA CYS A 189 -18.27 24.08 38.13
C CYS A 189 -16.91 23.70 37.54
N LEU A 190 -15.97 23.19 38.35
CA LEU A 190 -14.66 22.72 37.90
C LEU A 190 -14.79 21.54 36.93
N PHE A 191 -15.61 20.54 37.25
CA PHE A 191 -15.87 19.41 36.35
C PHE A 191 -16.55 19.84 35.05
N GLY A 192 -17.56 20.72 35.13
CA GLY A 192 -18.24 21.25 33.94
C GLY A 192 -17.28 22.01 33.02
N THR A 193 -16.42 22.85 33.61
CA THR A 193 -15.40 23.60 32.87
C THR A 193 -14.37 22.65 32.22
N CYS A 194 -13.87 21.67 32.99
CA CYS A 194 -12.95 20.65 32.49
C CYS A 194 -13.54 19.85 31.32
N PHE A 195 -14.80 19.45 31.40
CA PHE A 195 -15.50 18.74 30.32
C PHE A 195 -15.56 19.57 29.03
N ILE A 196 -15.97 20.84 29.13
CA ILE A 196 -16.06 21.75 27.98
C ILE A 196 -14.68 21.95 27.33
N PHE A 197 -13.65 22.25 28.12
CA PHE A 197 -12.29 22.45 27.60
C PHE A 197 -11.71 21.17 26.97
N THR A 198 -12.00 20.00 27.54
CA THR A 198 -11.57 18.71 26.98
C THR A 198 -12.23 18.46 25.63
N MET A 199 -13.52 18.76 25.49
CA MET A 199 -14.24 18.65 24.22
C MET A 199 -13.69 19.62 23.17
N VAL A 200 -13.52 20.90 23.52
CA VAL A 200 -12.95 21.91 22.59
C VAL A 200 -11.56 21.50 22.13
N ARG A 201 -10.71 20.99 23.04
CA ARG A 201 -9.37 20.51 22.70
C ARG A 201 -9.42 19.30 21.76
N ALA A 202 -10.24 18.29 22.08
CA ALA A 202 -10.34 17.08 21.27
C ALA A 202 -10.84 17.40 19.85
N PHE A 203 -11.88 18.23 19.74
CA PHE A 203 -12.44 18.67 18.47
C PHE A 203 -11.44 19.52 17.67
N GLY A 204 -10.78 20.48 18.31
CA GLY A 204 -9.76 21.32 17.67
C GLY A 204 -8.57 20.51 17.14
N PHE A 205 -8.07 19.54 17.91
CA PHE A 205 -6.98 18.67 17.48
C PHE A 205 -7.39 17.73 16.34
N PHE A 206 -8.60 17.16 16.41
CA PHE A 206 -9.13 16.32 15.34
C PHE A 206 -9.27 17.10 14.02
N HIS A 207 -9.80 18.33 14.09
CA HIS A 207 -9.90 19.20 12.93
C HIS A 207 -8.54 19.57 12.32
N LEU A 208 -7.55 19.89 13.13
CA LEU A 208 -6.18 20.16 12.68
C LEU A 208 -5.60 18.94 11.96
N SER A 209 -5.73 17.76 12.58
CA SER A 209 -5.17 16.52 12.03
C SER A 209 -5.82 16.15 10.70
N LEU A 210 -7.15 16.31 10.57
CA LEU A 210 -7.87 16.11 9.31
C LEU A 210 -7.45 17.09 8.20
N ARG A 211 -7.13 18.34 8.56
CA ARG A 211 -6.64 19.32 7.58
C ARG A 211 -5.22 18.99 7.10
N CYS A 212 -4.33 18.61 8.02
CA CYS A 212 -2.99 18.11 7.69
C CYS A 212 -3.05 16.91 6.75
N ALA A 213 -3.86 15.91 7.10
CA ALA A 213 -4.14 14.71 6.29
C ALA A 213 -4.57 15.05 4.86
N ARG A 214 -5.62 15.88 4.73
CA ARG A 214 -6.15 16.32 3.42
C ARG A 214 -5.09 17.04 2.58
N ARG A 215 -4.26 17.87 3.21
CA ARG A 215 -3.20 18.61 2.52
C ARG A 215 -2.07 17.69 2.07
N LEU A 216 -1.70 16.70 2.89
CA LEU A 216 -0.74 15.66 2.50
C LEU A 216 -1.26 14.87 1.29
N HIS A 217 -2.51 14.40 1.36
CA HIS A 217 -3.16 13.71 0.24
C HIS A 217 -3.15 14.55 -1.04
N ASN A 218 -3.58 15.81 -0.98
CA ASN A 218 -3.59 16.69 -2.16
C ASN A 218 -2.19 16.90 -2.76
N LYS A 219 -1.16 17.06 -1.93
CA LYS A 219 0.23 17.15 -2.40
C LYS A 219 0.68 15.86 -3.07
N MET A 220 0.33 14.70 -2.52
CA MET A 220 0.64 13.39 -3.12
C MET A 220 -0.03 13.23 -4.48
N VAL A 221 -1.32 13.61 -4.61
CA VAL A 221 -2.04 13.56 -5.89
C VAL A 221 -1.35 14.44 -6.94
N VAL A 222 -1.06 15.70 -6.60
CA VAL A 222 -0.39 16.62 -7.54
C VAL A 222 0.99 16.10 -7.95
N ALA A 223 1.78 15.59 -7.01
CA ALA A 223 3.11 15.05 -7.29
C ALA A 223 3.07 13.84 -8.23
N ILE A 224 2.06 12.97 -8.11
CA ILE A 224 1.92 11.78 -8.95
C ILE A 224 1.38 12.12 -10.34
N LEU A 225 0.47 13.10 -10.46
CA LEU A 225 0.01 13.60 -11.76
C LEU A 225 1.14 14.29 -12.55
N GLN A 226 2.15 14.83 -11.85
CA GLN A 226 3.31 15.48 -12.46
C GLN A 226 4.51 14.52 -12.64
N ALA A 227 4.39 13.26 -12.24
CA ALA A 227 5.47 12.29 -12.34
C ALA A 227 5.70 11.82 -13.79
N PRO A 228 6.96 11.60 -14.22
CA PRO A 228 7.25 11.08 -15.55
C PRO A 228 6.78 9.62 -15.71
N VAL A 229 6.54 9.17 -16.95
CA VAL A 229 6.10 7.79 -17.24
C VAL A 229 7.05 6.74 -16.65
N LEU A 230 8.36 7.02 -16.66
CA LEU A 230 9.40 6.17 -16.05
C LEU A 230 9.13 5.85 -14.57
N PHE A 231 8.49 6.75 -13.82
CA PHE A 231 8.12 6.50 -12.43
C PHE A 231 7.13 5.33 -12.32
N PHE A 232 6.16 5.25 -13.23
CA PHE A 232 5.13 4.21 -13.25
C PHE A 232 5.66 2.86 -13.75
N ASP A 233 6.65 2.86 -14.64
CA ASP A 233 7.33 1.63 -15.08
C ASP A 233 8.22 1.05 -13.96
N SER A 234 8.81 1.92 -13.14
CA SER A 234 9.70 1.52 -12.03
C SER A 234 8.95 1.17 -10.74
N ASN A 235 7.71 1.66 -10.57
CA ASN A 235 6.91 1.48 -9.36
C ASN A 235 5.57 0.79 -9.70
N PRO A 236 5.34 -0.44 -9.21
CA PRO A 236 4.11 -1.15 -9.52
C PRO A 236 2.89 -0.38 -9.00
N VAL A 237 1.80 -0.40 -9.79
CA VAL A 237 0.54 0.31 -9.47
C VAL A 237 0.01 -0.04 -8.08
N GLY A 238 0.16 -1.29 -7.64
CA GLY A 238 -0.23 -1.73 -6.29
C GLY A 238 0.48 -0.98 -5.16
N ARG A 239 1.75 -0.59 -5.33
CA ARG A 239 2.51 0.19 -4.34
C ARG A 239 1.95 1.61 -4.21
N ILE A 240 1.67 2.25 -5.35
CA ILE A 240 1.07 3.58 -5.40
C ILE A 240 -0.31 3.54 -4.74
N LEU A 241 -1.13 2.54 -5.08
CA LEU A 241 -2.45 2.37 -4.50
C LEU A 241 -2.41 2.11 -2.99
N ASN A 242 -1.46 1.30 -2.51
CA ASN A 242 -1.29 1.04 -1.08
C ASN A 242 -0.97 2.33 -0.29
N ARG A 243 -0.15 3.22 -0.86
CA ARG A 243 0.17 4.52 -0.26
C ARG A 243 -1.06 5.45 -0.17
N PHE A 244 -1.91 5.44 -1.20
CA PHE A 244 -3.15 6.21 -1.22
C PHE A 244 -4.32 5.58 -0.45
N SER A 245 -4.21 4.33 0.00
CA SER A 245 -5.28 3.64 0.72
C SER A 245 -4.87 3.37 2.16
N ASN A 246 -4.04 2.34 2.38
CA ASN A 246 -3.65 1.92 3.73
C ASN A 246 -2.81 2.96 4.46
N ASP A 247 -1.83 3.58 3.79
CA ASP A 247 -0.92 4.50 4.48
C ASP A 247 -1.61 5.83 4.82
N ILE A 248 -2.36 6.42 3.88
CA ILE A 248 -3.16 7.60 4.17
C ILE A 248 -4.27 7.30 5.19
N GLY A 249 -4.90 6.11 5.14
CA GLY A 249 -5.86 5.67 6.14
C GLY A 249 -5.27 5.62 7.55
N CYS A 250 -4.03 5.14 7.68
CA CYS A 250 -3.31 5.18 8.96
C CYS A 250 -3.01 6.61 9.43
N VAL A 251 -2.70 7.53 8.52
CA VAL A 251 -2.47 8.95 8.84
C VAL A 251 -3.75 9.65 9.28
N ASP A 252 -4.88 9.34 8.62
CA ASP A 252 -6.16 10.00 8.90
C ASP A 252 -6.76 9.52 10.23
N GLU A 253 -6.85 8.20 10.42
CA GLU A 253 -7.55 7.60 11.54
C GLU A 253 -6.63 7.33 12.74
N LEU A 254 -5.52 6.62 12.51
CA LEU A 254 -4.68 6.11 13.59
C LEU A 254 -3.76 7.19 14.16
N LEU A 255 -3.07 7.95 13.32
CA LEU A 255 -2.10 8.96 13.77
C LEU A 255 -2.76 10.01 14.65
N SER A 256 -3.91 10.55 14.24
CA SER A 256 -4.68 11.54 14.99
C SER A 256 -5.04 11.04 16.40
N LYS A 257 -5.63 9.84 16.49
CA LYS A 257 -6.04 9.24 17.76
C LYS A 257 -4.84 8.94 18.65
N THR A 258 -3.83 8.26 18.12
CA THR A 258 -2.64 7.85 18.86
C THR A 258 -1.83 9.06 19.33
N PHE A 259 -1.73 10.12 18.53
CA PHE A 259 -0.99 11.33 18.93
C PHE A 259 -1.67 12.06 20.09
N LEU A 260 -2.99 12.25 20.02
CA LEU A 260 -3.75 12.89 21.10
C LEU A 260 -3.62 12.11 22.42
N TRP A 261 -3.71 10.78 22.34
CA TRP A 261 -3.53 9.89 23.49
C TRP A 261 -2.10 9.92 24.03
N ALA A 262 -1.09 9.86 23.16
CA ALA A 262 0.31 9.90 23.57
C ALA A 262 0.66 11.23 24.26
N MET A 263 0.21 12.36 23.71
CA MET A 263 0.39 13.67 24.33
C MET A 263 -0.34 13.78 25.67
N GLN A 264 -1.58 13.25 25.76
CA GLN A 264 -2.31 13.18 27.02
C GLN A 264 -1.54 12.40 28.09
N MET A 265 -1.02 11.21 27.75
CA MET A 265 -0.28 10.37 28.68
C MET A 265 1.02 11.02 29.13
N LEU A 266 1.76 11.65 28.20
CA LEU A 266 3.00 12.35 28.54
C LEU A 266 2.75 13.50 29.53
N LEU A 267 1.73 14.33 29.26
CA LEU A 267 1.36 15.45 30.12
C LEU A 267 0.87 14.96 31.49
N LEU A 268 0.11 13.87 31.54
CA LEU A 268 -0.39 13.29 32.78
C LEU A 268 0.73 12.71 33.63
N ILE A 269 1.68 11.99 33.03
CA ILE A 269 2.88 11.49 33.74
C ILE A 269 3.68 12.67 34.32
N PHE A 270 3.88 13.73 33.53
CA PHE A 270 4.57 14.92 33.99
C PHE A 270 3.85 15.60 35.18
N ALA A 271 2.53 15.78 35.07
CA ALA A 271 1.72 16.35 36.14
C ALA A 271 1.75 15.48 37.41
N GLN A 272 1.67 14.16 37.28
CA GLN A 272 1.72 13.23 38.41
C GLN A 272 3.07 13.26 39.12
N ILE A 273 4.17 13.32 38.38
CA ILE A 273 5.50 13.50 38.96
C ILE A 273 5.54 14.82 39.73
N LEU A 274 5.06 15.92 39.14
CA LEU A 274 5.07 17.24 39.77
C LEU A 274 4.25 17.28 41.07
N VAL A 275 3.04 16.73 41.08
CA VAL A 275 2.18 16.63 42.28
C VAL A 275 2.84 15.75 43.36
N THR A 276 3.50 14.66 42.97
CA THR A 276 4.20 13.76 43.90
C THR A 276 5.37 14.48 44.58
N VAL A 277 6.19 15.21 43.82
CA VAL A 277 7.31 16.00 44.36
C VAL A 277 6.80 17.14 45.25
N ALA A 278 5.71 17.81 44.86
CA ALA A 278 5.11 18.87 45.66
C ALA A 278 4.54 18.38 47.00
N THR A 279 4.04 17.14 47.05
CA THR A 279 3.50 16.54 48.28
C THR A 279 4.61 16.12 49.24
N ASN A 280 5.68 15.52 48.72
CA ASN A 280 6.85 15.15 49.52
C ASN A 280 8.12 15.16 48.66
N PHE A 281 8.99 16.13 48.90
CA PHE A 281 10.24 16.30 48.16
C PHE A 281 11.16 15.07 48.23
N TRP A 282 11.15 14.31 49.33
CA TRP A 282 11.98 13.12 49.48
C TRP A 282 11.61 12.00 48.50
N LEU A 283 10.39 11.98 47.96
CA LEU A 283 9.97 10.98 46.97
C LEU A 283 10.70 11.12 45.62
N VAL A 284 11.36 12.25 45.36
CA VAL A 284 12.21 12.43 44.18
C VAL A 284 13.27 11.33 44.07
N PHE A 285 13.87 10.92 45.20
CA PHE A 285 14.87 9.85 45.23
C PHE A 285 14.32 8.49 44.78
N LEU A 286 13.00 8.27 44.88
CA LEU A 286 12.33 7.08 44.37
C LEU A 286 11.90 7.23 42.90
N VAL A 287 11.37 8.40 42.53
CA VAL A 287 10.84 8.66 41.18
C VAL A 287 11.93 8.68 40.11
N VAL A 288 13.11 9.24 40.42
CA VAL A 288 14.23 9.34 39.48
C VAL A 288 14.73 7.96 39.01
N PRO A 289 15.11 7.00 39.88
CA PRO A 289 15.59 5.70 39.43
C PRO A 289 14.52 4.90 38.67
N ILE A 290 13.25 4.98 39.10
CA ILE A 290 12.14 4.33 38.38
C ILE A 290 11.99 4.93 36.98
N SER A 291 12.02 6.26 36.84
CA SER A 291 11.96 6.94 35.55
C SER A 291 13.10 6.52 34.63
N VAL A 292 14.33 6.40 35.14
CA VAL A 292 15.50 5.93 34.36
C VAL A 292 15.29 4.49 33.87
N LEU A 293 14.82 3.61 34.75
CA LEU A 293 14.53 2.21 34.42
C LEU A 293 13.42 2.09 33.35
N VAL A 294 12.34 2.87 33.48
CA VAL A 294 11.27 2.93 32.48
C VAL A 294 11.78 3.42 31.13
N VAL A 295 12.64 4.45 31.10
CA VAL A 295 13.24 4.95 29.85
C VAL A 295 14.15 3.88 29.21
N PHE A 296 14.92 3.15 30.02
CA PHE A 296 15.76 2.06 29.55
C PHE A 296 14.94 0.94 28.90
N PHE A 297 13.92 0.42 29.61
CA PHE A 297 13.03 -0.61 29.07
C PHE A 297 12.26 -0.12 27.84
N SER A 298 11.79 1.13 27.85
CA SER A 298 11.09 1.73 26.70
C SER A 298 11.97 1.78 25.47
N LYS A 299 13.26 2.16 25.59
CA LYS A 299 14.20 2.17 24.47
C LYS A 299 14.42 0.76 23.88
N TYR A 300 14.57 -0.24 24.74
CA TYR A 300 14.73 -1.63 24.31
C TYR A 300 13.48 -2.14 23.61
N TYR A 301 12.31 -1.98 24.23
CA TYR A 301 11.02 -2.36 23.66
C TYR A 301 10.77 -1.69 22.30
N LEU A 302 10.99 -0.38 22.18
CA LEU A 302 10.73 0.37 20.95
C LEU A 302 11.65 -0.06 19.81
N LYS A 303 12.90 -0.48 20.11
CA LYS A 303 13.80 -1.06 19.11
C LYS A 303 13.21 -2.37 18.57
N THR A 304 12.83 -3.30 19.44
CA THR A 304 12.29 -4.60 19.04
C THR A 304 10.93 -4.50 18.35
N ALA A 305 10.00 -3.71 18.90
CA ALA A 305 8.65 -3.54 18.36
C ALA A 305 8.65 -2.94 16.95
N ARG A 306 9.58 -2.01 16.65
CA ARG A 306 9.74 -1.45 15.29
C ARG A 306 10.22 -2.50 14.29
N GLU A 307 11.18 -3.32 14.67
CA GLU A 307 11.70 -4.38 13.80
C GLU A 307 10.63 -5.46 13.55
N LEU A 308 9.85 -5.83 14.59
CA LEU A 308 8.71 -6.74 14.46
C LEU A 308 7.65 -6.19 13.51
N LYS A 309 7.19 -4.96 13.73
CA LYS A 309 6.19 -4.33 12.85
C LYS A 309 6.69 -4.19 11.41
N ARG A 310 8.01 -4.03 11.23
CA ARG A 310 8.65 -4.04 9.91
C ARG A 310 8.60 -5.43 9.26
N LEU A 311 8.93 -6.49 10.01
CA LEU A 311 8.85 -7.87 9.52
C LEU A 311 7.42 -8.19 9.07
N GLU A 312 6.42 -7.90 9.92
CA GLU A 312 5.00 -8.06 9.58
C GLU A 312 4.64 -7.36 8.26
N SER A 313 5.01 -6.08 8.11
CA SER A 313 4.70 -5.32 6.90
C SER A 313 5.35 -5.88 5.64
N ILE A 314 6.59 -6.37 5.73
CA ILE A 314 7.32 -6.95 4.59
C ILE A 314 6.69 -8.27 4.19
N SER A 315 6.37 -9.13 5.15
CA SER A 315 5.82 -10.46 4.89
C SER A 315 4.38 -10.42 4.38
N ARG A 316 3.66 -9.31 4.62
CA ARG A 316 2.29 -9.11 4.13
C ARG A 316 2.22 -8.75 2.63
N SER A 317 3.23 -8.06 2.09
CA SER A 317 3.21 -7.58 0.70
C SER A 317 3.19 -8.71 -0.36
N PRO A 318 4.01 -9.77 -0.25
CA PRO A 318 3.97 -10.91 -1.17
C PRO A 318 2.62 -11.62 -1.23
N VAL A 319 1.91 -11.72 -0.10
CA VAL A 319 0.57 -12.34 -0.03
C VAL A 319 -0.41 -11.58 -0.92
N PHE A 320 -0.43 -10.25 -0.85
CA PHE A 320 -1.30 -9.44 -1.71
C PHE A 320 -0.87 -9.45 -3.17
N ALA A 321 0.43 -9.45 -3.45
CA ALA A 321 0.94 -9.54 -4.81
C ALA A 321 0.49 -10.85 -5.47
N HIS A 322 0.68 -11.98 -4.78
CA HIS A 322 0.27 -13.30 -5.27
C HIS A 322 -1.25 -13.39 -5.45
N PHE A 323 -2.03 -12.84 -4.51
CA PHE A 323 -3.48 -12.78 -4.63
C PHE A 323 -3.94 -11.96 -5.84
N SER A 324 -3.34 -10.77 -6.04
CA SER A 324 -3.64 -9.91 -7.19
C SER A 324 -3.27 -10.57 -8.52
N GLU A 325 -2.11 -11.21 -8.61
CA GLU A 325 -1.69 -11.93 -9.82
C GLU A 325 -2.63 -13.10 -10.14
N THR A 326 -3.07 -13.82 -9.09
CA THR A 326 -4.04 -14.92 -9.22
C THR A 326 -5.39 -14.43 -9.74
N LEU A 327 -5.88 -13.27 -9.28
CA LEU A 327 -7.12 -12.68 -9.77
C LEU A 327 -7.04 -12.28 -11.24
N ILE A 328 -5.94 -11.66 -11.66
CA ILE A 328 -5.73 -11.21 -13.04
C ILE A 328 -5.62 -12.40 -14.00
N ARG A 329 -5.00 -13.50 -13.58
CA ARG A 329 -4.69 -14.67 -14.43
C ARG A 329 -5.54 -15.90 -14.12
N LEU A 330 -6.73 -15.70 -13.55
CA LEU A 330 -7.56 -16.77 -13.02
C LEU A 330 -7.98 -17.77 -14.10
N ASP A 331 -8.30 -17.27 -15.29
CA ASP A 331 -8.63 -18.04 -16.48
C ASP A 331 -7.46 -18.94 -16.94
N MET A 332 -6.24 -18.40 -17.00
CA MET A 332 -5.04 -19.16 -17.35
C MET A 332 -4.72 -20.24 -16.32
N ILE A 333 -4.85 -19.94 -15.03
CA ILE A 333 -4.61 -20.93 -13.96
C ILE A 333 -5.59 -22.09 -14.08
N ARG A 334 -6.88 -21.80 -14.35
CA ARG A 334 -7.94 -22.80 -14.48
C ARG A 334 -7.78 -23.65 -15.73
N THR A 335 -7.54 -23.04 -16.89
CA THR A 335 -7.34 -23.74 -18.16
C THR A 335 -6.09 -24.64 -18.16
N ARG A 336 -5.06 -24.29 -17.37
CA ARG A 336 -3.83 -25.08 -17.22
C ARG A 336 -3.88 -26.13 -16.10
N GLY A 337 -4.96 -26.21 -15.32
CA GLY A 337 -5.06 -27.18 -14.21
C GLY A 337 -4.03 -26.96 -13.09
N ARG A 338 -3.54 -25.72 -12.90
CA ARG A 338 -2.45 -25.40 -11.96
C ARG A 338 -2.95 -24.83 -10.62
N GLN A 339 -4.23 -25.02 -10.29
CA GLN A 339 -4.86 -24.48 -9.08
C GLN A 339 -4.13 -24.94 -7.81
N THR A 340 -3.82 -26.24 -7.70
CA THR A 340 -3.15 -26.81 -6.52
C THR A 340 -1.77 -26.19 -6.29
N HIS A 341 -1.00 -25.96 -7.36
CA HIS A 341 0.32 -25.35 -7.25
C HIS A 341 0.23 -23.91 -6.74
N PHE A 342 -0.67 -23.10 -7.30
CA PHE A 342 -0.91 -21.74 -6.83
C PHE A 342 -1.44 -21.70 -5.40
N TRP A 343 -2.30 -22.65 -5.04
CA TRP A 343 -2.82 -22.80 -3.68
C TRP A 343 -1.70 -23.11 -2.68
N THR A 344 -0.86 -24.10 -2.95
CA THR A 344 0.28 -24.46 -2.08
C THR A 344 1.27 -23.31 -1.93
N HIS A 345 1.54 -22.57 -3.00
CA HIS A 345 2.41 -21.39 -2.94
C HIS A 345 1.80 -20.26 -2.10
N PHE A 346 0.50 -20.02 -2.25
CA PHE A 346 -0.24 -19.04 -1.45
C PHE A 346 -0.24 -19.40 0.05
N THR A 347 -0.53 -20.66 0.39
CA THR A 347 -0.53 -21.12 1.79
C THR A 347 0.86 -21.04 2.41
N GLY A 348 1.93 -21.40 1.69
CA GLY A 348 3.30 -21.24 2.19
C GLY A 348 3.70 -19.78 2.44
N THR A 349 3.21 -18.86 1.61
CA THR A 349 3.41 -17.41 1.82
C THR A 349 2.65 -16.91 3.05
N LEU A 350 1.42 -17.39 3.27
CA LEU A 350 0.62 -17.09 4.47
C LEU A 350 1.24 -17.65 5.75
N GLU A 351 1.79 -18.87 5.70
CA GLU A 351 2.50 -19.47 6.84
C GLU A 351 3.74 -18.64 7.22
N THR A 352 4.47 -18.13 6.22
CA THR A 352 5.62 -17.24 6.46
C THR A 352 5.17 -15.95 7.18
N LEU A 353 4.11 -15.30 6.70
CA LEU A 353 3.53 -14.14 7.38
C LEU A 353 3.10 -14.46 8.81
N THR A 354 2.41 -15.59 9.01
CA THR A 354 1.91 -16.00 10.33
C THR A 354 3.06 -16.25 11.29
N ARG A 355 4.12 -16.92 10.83
CA ARG A 355 5.34 -17.18 11.60
C ARG A 355 6.06 -15.89 12.00
N ASP A 356 6.20 -14.95 11.07
CA ASP A 356 6.87 -13.67 11.32
C ASP A 356 6.11 -12.80 12.32
N VAL A 357 4.77 -12.86 12.31
CA VAL A 357 3.91 -12.16 13.27
C VAL A 357 3.94 -12.81 14.64
N LEU A 358 3.90 -14.14 14.71
CA LEU A 358 3.90 -14.89 15.98
C LEU A 358 5.29 -15.03 16.62
N MET A 359 6.36 -14.62 15.92
CA MET A 359 7.74 -14.86 16.34
C MET A 359 8.00 -16.33 16.74
N GLU A 360 7.37 -17.28 16.04
CA GLU A 360 7.64 -18.69 16.32
C GLU A 360 9.13 -18.96 16.01
N PRO A 361 9.86 -19.63 16.93
CA PRO A 361 11.26 -19.95 16.71
C PRO A 361 11.39 -20.77 15.42
N ILE A 362 12.48 -20.54 14.69
CA ILE A 362 12.88 -21.31 13.51
C ILE A 362 13.21 -22.73 13.98
N ASN A 363 12.19 -23.54 14.25
CA ASN A 363 12.38 -24.96 14.37
C ASN A 363 12.56 -25.53 12.96
N ALA A 364 13.71 -26.17 12.81
CA ALA A 364 14.21 -26.90 11.66
C ALA A 364 13.12 -27.66 10.88
N PRO A 365 13.32 -27.88 9.56
CA PRO A 365 12.31 -28.47 8.68
C PRO A 365 11.90 -29.86 9.20
N GLY A 366 10.61 -30.06 9.49
CA GLY A 366 10.11 -31.40 9.83
C GLY A 366 8.82 -31.52 10.64
N ALA A 367 8.17 -30.43 11.08
CA ALA A 367 6.92 -30.55 11.84
C ALA A 367 5.73 -29.99 11.04
N LEU A 368 5.15 -30.83 10.19
CA LEU A 368 3.75 -30.71 9.77
C LEU A 368 2.88 -30.81 11.04
N ILE A 369 2.40 -29.68 11.55
CA ILE A 369 1.28 -29.67 12.48
C ILE A 369 0.02 -29.47 11.62
N PRO A 370 -0.83 -30.50 11.43
CA PRO A 370 -2.06 -30.34 10.69
C PRO A 370 -3.09 -29.71 11.61
N THR A 371 -3.17 -28.38 11.65
CA THR A 371 -4.37 -27.72 12.16
C THR A 371 -5.49 -27.85 11.13
N LYS A 372 -6.19 -28.99 11.18
CA LYS A 372 -7.53 -29.12 10.61
C LYS A 372 -8.44 -28.14 11.35
N PHE A 373 -8.68 -26.96 10.77
CA PHE A 373 -9.92 -26.25 10.99
C PHE A 373 -10.97 -26.90 10.10
N THR A 374 -11.70 -27.86 10.66
CA THR A 374 -13.01 -28.24 10.13
C THR A 374 -14.02 -27.16 10.53
N LEU A 375 -14.76 -26.68 9.53
CA LEU A 375 -15.93 -25.81 9.62
C LEU A 375 -16.94 -26.28 10.67
#